data_AF-A0A1Q7NS28-F1
#
_entry.id   AF-A0A1Q7NS28-F1
#
_cell.length_a   1.000
_cell.length_b   1.000
_cell.length_c   1.000
_cell.angle_alpha   90.00
_cell.angle_beta   90.00
_cell.angle_gamma   90.00
#
_symmetry.space_group_name_H-M   'P 1'
#
loop_
_entity.id
_entity.type
_entity.pdbx_description
1 polymer ?
#
loop_
_entity_poly.entity_id
_entity_poly.type
_entity_poly.pdbx_seq_one_letter_code
_entity_poly.pdbx_strand_id
1 'polypeptide(L)'
;MPTPVGSQKVNVCFLKIGEPFLELIEPASPDSPISDFAKKGGGIHHLCFEVNDIHKELDLLSSKGAAILVTPVKGFDERLIAFVNLNMKNTRCGLIELLETKA
;
A
#
# COMPACT_ATOMS: atom_id res chain seq x y z
N MET A 1 -11.93 -11.67 -9.63
CA MET A 1 -11.35 -11.14 -10.89
C MET A 1 -10.58 -9.86 -10.54
N PRO A 2 -9.51 -9.50 -11.29
CA PRO A 2 -8.78 -8.27 -11.03
C PRO A 2 -9.68 -7.03 -11.16
N THR A 3 -9.55 -6.10 -10.23
CA THR A 3 -10.29 -4.83 -10.19
C THR A 3 -9.32 -3.67 -10.43
N PRO A 4 -9.60 -2.75 -11.36
CA PRO A 4 -8.73 -1.60 -11.60
C PRO A 4 -8.83 -0.58 -10.45
N VAL A 5 -7.70 -0.11 -9.96
CA VAL A 5 -7.57 0.99 -8.98
C VAL A 5 -6.88 2.16 -9.67
N GLY A 6 -7.68 3.03 -10.28
CA GLY A 6 -7.18 4.10 -11.16
C GLY A 6 -6.25 5.10 -10.47
N SER A 7 -6.51 5.42 -9.20
CA SER A 7 -5.65 6.32 -8.40
C SER A 7 -4.22 5.79 -8.22
N GLN A 8 -4.04 4.47 -8.30
CA GLN A 8 -2.76 3.79 -8.13
C GLN A 8 -2.20 3.23 -9.46
N LYS A 9 -2.99 3.23 -10.54
CA LYS A 9 -2.63 2.65 -11.84
C LYS A 9 -2.24 1.17 -11.75
N VAL A 10 -2.99 0.41 -10.96
CA VAL A 10 -2.80 -1.04 -10.79
C VAL A 10 -4.13 -1.77 -10.93
N ASN A 11 -4.08 -3.03 -11.36
CA ASN A 11 -5.18 -3.97 -11.13
C ASN A 11 -4.87 -4.74 -9.85
N VAL A 12 -5.89 -4.96 -9.02
CA VAL A 12 -5.77 -5.66 -7.74
C VAL A 12 -6.66 -6.89 -7.69
N CYS A 13 -6.19 -7.96 -7.06
CA CYS A 13 -6.98 -9.17 -6.81
C CYS A 13 -6.66 -9.70 -5.40
N PHE A 14 -7.70 -9.89 -4.58
CA PHE A 14 -7.53 -10.39 -3.21
C PHE A 14 -7.70 -11.90 -3.14
N LEU A 15 -6.70 -12.58 -2.57
CA LEU A 15 -6.79 -13.97 -2.17
C LEU A 15 -7.02 -14.05 -0.66
N LYS A 16 -8.22 -14.48 -0.28
CA LYS A 16 -8.61 -14.72 1.12
C LYS A 16 -8.42 -16.19 1.47
N ILE A 17 -7.26 -16.51 2.03
CA ILE A 17 -6.92 -17.86 2.54
C ILE A 17 -6.70 -17.79 4.06
N GLY A 18 -7.51 -16.97 4.75
CA GLY A 18 -7.34 -16.59 6.14
C GLY A 18 -6.95 -15.11 6.29
N GLU A 19 -6.35 -14.78 7.44
CA GLU A 19 -5.75 -13.47 7.70
C GLU A 19 -4.23 -13.62 7.86
N PRO A 20 -3.42 -12.74 7.24
CA PRO A 20 -3.82 -11.58 6.42
C PRO A 20 -4.30 -11.96 5.00
N PHE A 21 -4.92 -11.01 4.30
CA PHE A 21 -5.20 -11.16 2.87
C PHE A 21 -3.93 -11.03 2.04
N LEU A 22 -3.85 -11.79 0.94
CA LEU A 22 -2.84 -11.56 -0.08
C LEU A 22 -3.44 -10.71 -1.19
N GLU A 23 -2.91 -9.51 -1.37
CA GLU A 23 -3.25 -8.63 -2.50
C GLU A 23 -2.25 -8.87 -3.64
N LEU A 24 -2.77 -9.38 -4.76
CA LEU A 24 -2.02 -9.50 -6.00
C LEU A 24 -2.20 -8.22 -6.80
N ILE A 25 -1.08 -7.61 -7.19
CA ILE A 25 -1.06 -6.35 -7.95
C ILE A 25 -0.33 -6.53 -9.28
N GLU A 26 -0.85 -5.90 -10.33
CA GLU A 26 -0.17 -5.79 -11.63
C GLU A 26 -0.29 -4.37 -12.20
N PRO A 27 0.69 -3.91 -13.01
CA PRO A 27 0.61 -2.61 -13.67
C PRO A 27 -0.62 -2.53 -14.57
N ALA A 28 -1.48 -1.51 -14.38
CA ALA A 28 -2.62 -1.25 -15.28
C ALA A 28 -2.27 -0.30 -16.44
N SER A 29 -1.09 0.32 -16.41
CA SER A 29 -0.59 1.23 -17.45
C SER A 29 0.95 1.23 -17.51
N PRO A 30 1.56 1.69 -18.63
CA PRO A 30 3.02 1.77 -18.76
C PRO A 30 3.70 2.70 -17.75
N ASP A 31 2.97 3.65 -17.20
CA ASP A 31 3.41 4.64 -16.20
C ASP A 31 2.95 4.29 -14.77
N SER A 32 2.59 3.03 -14.53
CA SER A 32 2.26 2.53 -13.20
C SER A 32 3.49 2.57 -12.28
N PRO A 33 3.34 2.97 -11.00
CA PRO A 33 4.45 3.06 -10.04
C PRO A 33 5.15 1.71 -9.79
N ILE A 34 4.46 0.58 -10.06
CA ILE A 34 5.01 -0.76 -9.87
C ILE A 34 5.59 -1.40 -11.14
N SER A 35 5.64 -0.65 -12.26
CA SER A 35 6.12 -1.18 -13.54
C SER A 35 7.53 -1.76 -13.46
N ASP A 36 8.47 -1.02 -12.86
CA ASP A 36 9.86 -1.46 -12.74
C ASP A 36 10.06 -2.56 -11.70
N PHE A 37 9.18 -2.61 -10.68
CA PHE A 37 9.14 -3.72 -9.72
C PHE A 37 8.71 -5.02 -10.41
N ALA A 38 7.64 -4.97 -11.21
CA ALA A 38 7.14 -6.12 -11.97
C ALA A 38 8.18 -6.63 -12.99
N LYS A 39 8.86 -5.73 -13.73
CA LYS A 39 9.93 -6.09 -14.68
C LYS A 39 11.11 -6.83 -14.03
N LYS A 40 11.37 -6.60 -12.74
CA LYS A 40 12.44 -7.26 -11.96
C LYS A 40 12.03 -8.63 -11.41
N GLY A 41 10.84 -9.13 -11.74
CA GLY A 41 10.32 -10.42 -11.28
C GLY A 41 9.34 -10.33 -10.10
N GLY A 42 9.00 -9.13 -9.64
CA GLY A 42 8.02 -8.92 -8.57
C GLY A 42 8.50 -9.40 -7.18
N GLY A 43 7.54 -9.76 -6.32
CA GLY A 43 7.79 -10.19 -4.93
C GLY A 43 6.83 -9.52 -3.95
N ILE A 44 7.24 -9.43 -2.67
CA ILE A 44 6.51 -8.64 -1.67
C ILE A 44 6.79 -7.15 -1.90
N HIS A 45 5.77 -6.40 -2.26
CA HIS A 45 5.90 -4.96 -2.56
C HIS A 45 5.85 -4.10 -1.29
N HIS A 46 4.85 -4.34 -0.44
CA HIS A 46 4.60 -3.59 0.77
C HIS A 46 3.81 -4.44 1.77
N LEU A 47 3.70 -3.95 3.00
CA LEU A 47 2.77 -4.47 4.00
C LEU A 47 1.67 -3.43 4.26
N CYS A 48 0.42 -3.88 4.29
CA CYS A 48 -0.72 -3.01 4.55
C CYS A 48 -1.25 -3.26 5.96
N PHE A 49 -1.47 -2.19 6.73
CA PHE A 49 -2.04 -2.23 8.07
C PHE A 49 -3.31 -1.41 8.12
N GLU A 50 -4.36 -2.05 8.63
CA GLU A 50 -5.64 -1.39 8.84
C GLU A 50 -5.61 -0.55 10.14
N VAL A 51 -6.09 0.69 10.05
CA VAL A 51 -6.05 1.68 11.14
C VAL A 51 -7.38 2.41 11.27
N ASN A 52 -7.74 2.84 12.49
CA ASN A 52 -9.03 3.50 12.74
C ASN A 52 -9.08 4.96 12.26
N ASP A 53 -7.94 5.66 12.32
CA ASP A 53 -7.81 7.07 11.94
C ASP A 53 -6.45 7.24 11.28
N ILE A 54 -6.47 7.39 9.95
CA ILE A 54 -5.24 7.45 9.15
C ILE A 54 -4.43 8.72 9.42
N HIS A 55 -5.10 9.83 9.74
CA HIS A 55 -4.42 11.10 10.00
C HIS A 55 -3.66 11.03 11.32
N LYS A 56 -4.31 10.52 12.36
CA LYS A 56 -3.69 10.32 13.68
C LYS A 56 -2.50 9.35 13.60
N GLU A 57 -2.62 8.26 12.84
CA GLU A 57 -1.53 7.30 12.72
C GLU A 57 -0.35 7.87 11.92
N LEU A 58 -0.61 8.63 10.85
CA LEU A 58 0.45 9.33 10.11
C LEU A 58 1.22 10.32 10.98
N ASP A 59 0.53 11.11 11.80
CA ASP A 59 1.17 12.02 12.75
C ASP A 59 2.06 11.25 13.74
N LEU A 60 1.57 10.13 14.27
CA LEU A 60 2.32 9.27 15.18
C LEU A 60 3.57 8.69 14.51
N LEU A 61 3.43 8.10 13.33
CA LEU A 61 4.54 7.49 12.59
C LEU A 61 5.57 8.54 12.17
N SER A 62 5.13 9.71 11.72
CA SER A 62 6.02 10.83 11.38
C SER A 62 6.81 11.31 12.60
N SER A 63 6.17 11.41 13.77
CA SER A 63 6.86 11.76 15.03
C SER A 63 7.94 10.74 15.44
N LYS A 64 7.80 9.49 14.98
CA LYS A 64 8.76 8.40 15.19
C LYS A 64 9.79 8.25 14.06
N GLY A 65 9.80 9.17 13.09
CA GLY A 65 10.78 9.21 12.01
C GLY A 65 10.39 8.45 10.74
N ALA A 66 9.14 8.02 10.58
CA ALA A 66 8.65 7.51 9.30
C ALA A 66 8.55 8.65 8.27
N ALA A 67 8.94 8.38 7.03
CA ALA A 67 8.78 9.34 5.93
C ALA A 67 7.45 9.09 5.23
N ILE A 68 6.56 10.09 5.20
CA ILE A 68 5.31 10.02 4.44
C ILE A 68 5.64 10.18 2.95
N LEU A 69 5.34 9.17 2.15
CA LEU A 69 5.55 9.16 0.70
C LEU A 69 4.29 9.57 -0.06
N VAL A 70 3.13 9.14 0.43
CA VAL A 70 1.82 9.45 -0.14
C VAL A 70 0.90 9.85 1.01
N THR A 71 0.40 11.08 0.99
CA THR A 71 -0.63 11.55 1.94
C THR A 71 -1.96 10.84 1.66
N PRO A 72 -2.94 10.86 2.58
CA PRO A 72 -4.20 10.14 2.40
C PRO A 72 -4.88 10.41 1.06
N VAL A 73 -5.08 9.35 0.28
CA VAL A 73 -5.80 9.35 -1.01
C VAL A 73 -6.76 8.16 -1.06
N LYS A 74 -7.74 8.20 -1.96
CA LYS A 74 -8.67 7.08 -2.13
C LYS A 74 -8.01 5.91 -2.85
N GLY A 75 -8.01 4.74 -2.22
CA GLY A 75 -7.51 3.48 -2.75
C GLY A 75 -8.65 2.52 -3.14
N PHE A 76 -8.37 1.23 -3.00
CA PHE A 76 -9.36 0.18 -3.22
C PHE A 76 -10.57 0.36 -2.30
N ASP A 77 -11.77 0.11 -2.82
CA ASP A 77 -13.03 0.16 -2.07
C ASP A 77 -13.35 1.54 -1.45
N GLU A 78 -12.87 2.62 -2.08
CA GLU A 78 -13.02 4.04 -1.69
C GLU A 78 -12.46 4.40 -0.31
N ARG A 79 -11.63 3.52 0.25
CA ARG A 79 -10.98 3.72 1.56
C ARG A 79 -9.78 4.64 1.44
N LEU A 80 -9.49 5.39 2.50
CA LEU A 80 -8.26 6.18 2.56
C LEU A 80 -7.05 5.27 2.72
N ILE A 81 -6.04 5.54 1.91
CA ILE A 81 -4.73 4.92 1.99
C ILE A 81 -3.62 5.95 2.07
N ALA A 82 -2.52 5.58 2.70
CA ALA A 82 -1.30 6.38 2.73
C ALA A 82 -0.08 5.46 2.72
N PHE A 83 1.00 5.89 2.09
CA PHE A 83 2.25 5.14 2.07
C PHE A 83 3.30 5.85 2.90
N VAL A 84 3.95 5.09 3.77
CA VAL A 84 5.10 5.55 4.55
C VAL A 84 6.29 4.63 4.33
N ASN A 85 7.49 5.19 4.40
CA ASN A 85 8.73 4.42 4.45
C ASN A 85 9.26 4.40 5.87
N LEU A 86 9.44 3.19 6.41
CA LEU A 86 10.15 2.99 7.66
C LEU A 86 11.64 2.96 7.37
N ASN A 87 12.40 3.90 7.94
CA ASN A 87 13.85 3.99 7.75
C ASN A 87 14.61 2.93 8.55
N MET A 88 14.37 1.65 8.22
CA MET A 88 14.95 0.49 8.88
C MET A 88 16.12 -0.07 8.07
N LYS A 89 17.29 -0.13 8.68
CA LYS A 89 18.46 -0.80 8.09
C LYS A 89 18.26 -2.31 8.19
N ASN A 90 18.48 -3.04 7.09
CA ASN A 90 18.40 -4.51 7.01
C ASN A 90 17.00 -5.15 6.95
N THR A 91 15.96 -4.42 6.54
CA THR A 91 14.69 -5.03 6.10
C THR A 91 14.57 -5.01 4.57
N ARG A 92 13.92 -6.03 3.99
CA ARG A 92 13.57 -6.06 2.56
C ARG A 92 12.18 -5.50 2.27
N CYS A 93 11.41 -5.18 3.31
CA CYS A 93 10.10 -4.53 3.21
C CYS A 93 10.07 -3.35 4.17
N GLY A 94 10.33 -2.15 3.65
CA GLY A 94 10.28 -0.88 4.39
C GLY A 94 9.07 -0.02 4.02
N LEU A 95 8.39 -0.35 2.92
CA LEU A 95 7.20 0.34 2.45
C LEU A 95 5.97 -0.20 3.18
N ILE A 96 5.28 0.69 3.88
CA ILE A 96 4.07 0.39 4.63
C ILE A 96 2.93 1.18 4.03
N GLU A 97 1.83 0.49 3.73
CA GLU A 97 0.54 1.11 3.44
C GLU A 97 -0.29 1.14 4.73
N LEU A 98 -0.91 2.28 5.01
CA LEU A 98 -1.99 2.38 5.97
C LEU A 98 -3.30 2.40 5.21
N LEU A 99 -4.29 1.68 5.72
CA LEU A 99 -5.63 1.61 5.15
C LEU A 99 -6.65 1.91 6.24
N GLU A 100 -7.47 2.94 6.05
CA GLU A 100 -8.46 3.31 7.07
C GLU A 100 -9.62 2.31 7.11
N THR A 101 -9.98 1.83 8.30
CA THR A 101 -11.17 0.98 8.53
C THR A 101 -12.42 1.65 7.99
N LYS A 102 -13.33 0.86 7.42
CA LYS A 102 -14.69 1.35 7.18
C LYS A 102 -15.42 1.45 8.53
N ALA A 103 -15.98 2.62 8.83
CA ALA A 103 -16.87 2.83 9.96
C ALA A 103 -18.16 1.98 9.84
#